data_AF-U1GVC7-F1
#
_entry.id   AF-U1GVC7-F1
#
_cell.length_a   1.000
_cell.length_b   1.000
_cell.length_c   1.000
_cell.angle_alpha   90.00
_cell.angle_beta   90.00
_cell.angle_gamma   90.00
#
_symmetry.space_group_name_H-M   'P 1'
#
loop_
_entity.id
_entity.type
_entity.pdbx_description
1 polymer ?
#
loop_
_entity_poly.entity_id
_entity_poly.type
_entity_poly.pdbx_seq_one_letter_code
_entity_poly.pdbx_strand_id
1 'polypeptide(L)'
;MCAPFIMLFSAFVDLRFYFKWMLCAVALLATEIAVREASTLRSSGVYENGVVTEGEVILFKDISRAGKTSTSGEIRGECIVELEVSGKGTRRISYADEDERDAVLQAIFGFRPQLQH
;
A
#
# COMPACT_ATOMS: atom_id res chain seq x y z
N MET A 1 -44.83 -32.92 -27.26
CA MET A 1 -43.35 -32.95 -27.17
C MET A 1 -42.84 -31.63 -26.57
N CYS A 2 -43.11 -31.35 -25.28
CA CYS A 2 -42.74 -30.07 -24.66
C CYS A 2 -41.84 -30.23 -23.42
N ALA A 3 -41.86 -31.41 -22.79
CA ALA A 3 -41.04 -31.73 -21.62
C ALA A 3 -39.52 -31.53 -21.82
N PRO A 4 -38.89 -31.95 -22.94
CA PRO A 4 -37.44 -31.76 -23.09
C PRO A 4 -37.05 -30.27 -23.24
N PHE A 5 -37.90 -29.45 -23.86
CA PHE A 5 -37.64 -28.00 -23.98
C PHE A 5 -37.79 -27.26 -22.65
N ILE A 6 -38.74 -27.66 -21.80
CA ILE A 6 -38.93 -27.07 -20.47
C ILE A 6 -37.74 -27.40 -19.55
N MET A 7 -37.26 -28.66 -19.56
CA MET A 7 -36.06 -29.04 -18.81
C MET A 7 -34.81 -28.28 -19.28
N LEU A 8 -34.64 -28.12 -20.59
CA LEU A 8 -33.51 -27.39 -21.16
C LEU A 8 -33.55 -25.91 -20.79
N PHE A 9 -34.74 -25.29 -20.82
CA PHE A 9 -34.94 -23.90 -20.40
C PHE A 9 -34.67 -23.70 -18.90
N SER A 10 -35.14 -24.62 -18.05
CA SER A 10 -34.87 -24.58 -16.61
C SER A 10 -33.37 -24.71 -16.31
N ALA A 11 -32.68 -25.64 -16.98
CA ALA A 11 -31.24 -25.81 -16.83
C ALA A 11 -30.45 -24.58 -17.31
N PHE A 12 -30.91 -23.90 -18.37
CA PHE A 12 -30.29 -22.68 -18.87
C PHE A 12 -30.48 -21.49 -17.92
N VAL A 13 -31.66 -21.40 -17.28
CA VAL A 13 -31.96 -20.39 -16.26
C VAL A 13 -31.13 -20.62 -15.01
N ASP A 14 -31.03 -21.86 -14.55
CA ASP A 14 -30.16 -22.23 -13.42
C ASP A 14 -28.69 -21.91 -13.72
N LEU A 15 -28.18 -22.26 -14.89
CA LEU A 15 -26.79 -21.93 -15.28
C LEU A 15 -26.55 -20.41 -15.29
N ARG A 16 -27.51 -19.62 -15.77
CA ARG A 16 -27.43 -18.15 -15.75
C ARG A 16 -27.44 -17.60 -14.33
N PHE A 17 -28.21 -18.21 -13.42
CA PHE A 17 -28.21 -17.86 -12.01
C PHE A 17 -26.84 -18.15 -11.40
N TYR A 18 -26.32 -19.37 -11.57
CA TYR A 18 -24.96 -19.73 -11.11
C TYR A 18 -23.88 -18.82 -11.66
N PHE A 19 -23.95 -18.48 -12.96
CA PHE A 19 -22.99 -17.57 -13.58
C PHE A 19 -23.05 -16.16 -12.97
N LYS A 20 -24.25 -15.67 -12.66
CA LYS A 20 -24.43 -14.37 -12.01
C LYS A 20 -23.90 -14.35 -10.57
N TRP A 21 -24.09 -15.42 -9.81
CA TRP A 21 -23.49 -15.56 -8.48
C TRP A 21 -21.97 -15.69 -8.52
N MET A 22 -21.45 -16.46 -9.48
CA MET A 22 -20.01 -16.59 -9.70
C MET A 22 -19.37 -15.24 -10.05
N LEU A 23 -19.95 -14.49 -10.99
CA LEU A 23 -19.49 -13.15 -11.34
C LEU A 23 -19.57 -12.19 -10.15
N CYS A 24 -20.63 -12.27 -9.34
CA CYS A 24 -20.76 -11.45 -8.14
C CYS A 24 -19.67 -11.78 -7.11
N ALA A 25 -19.40 -13.06 -6.87
CA ALA A 25 -18.34 -13.50 -5.96
C ALA A 25 -16.95 -13.05 -6.46
N VAL A 26 -16.66 -13.19 -7.76
CA VAL A 26 -15.41 -12.71 -8.36
C VAL A 26 -15.28 -11.19 -8.25
N ALA A 27 -16.35 -10.44 -8.48
CA ALA A 27 -16.35 -9.00 -8.33
C ALA A 27 -16.10 -8.57 -6.88
N LEU A 28 -16.71 -9.25 -5.91
CA LEU A 28 -16.47 -8.99 -4.49
C LEU A 28 -15.02 -9.28 -4.10
N LEU A 29 -14.47 -10.41 -4.54
CA LEU A 29 -13.05 -10.76 -4.30
C LEU A 29 -12.09 -9.76 -4.94
N ALA A 30 -12.34 -9.37 -6.19
CA ALA A 30 -11.54 -8.36 -6.87
C ALA A 30 -11.59 -7.01 -6.14
N THR A 31 -12.78 -6.62 -5.64
CA THR A 31 -12.96 -5.39 -4.86
C THR A 31 -12.21 -5.48 -3.52
N GLU A 32 -12.28 -6.61 -2.83
CA GLU A 32 -11.56 -6.83 -1.57
C GLU A 32 -10.05 -6.73 -1.76
N ILE A 33 -9.51 -7.38 -2.81
CA ILE A 33 -8.08 -7.31 -3.14
C ILE A 33 -7.67 -5.87 -3.45
N ALA A 34 -8.45 -5.16 -4.28
CA ALA A 34 -8.17 -3.77 -4.63
C ALA A 34 -8.21 -2.85 -3.40
N VAL A 35 -9.19 -3.04 -2.51
CA VAL A 35 -9.28 -2.29 -1.24
C VAL A 35 -8.10 -2.62 -0.34
N ARG A 36 -7.76 -3.90 -0.20
CA ARG A 36 -6.63 -4.35 0.63
C ARG A 36 -5.32 -3.78 0.12
N GLU A 37 -5.07 -3.84 -1.18
CA GLU A 37 -3.89 -3.23 -1.80
C GLU A 37 -3.86 -1.72 -1.58
N ALA A 38 -4.96 -1.01 -1.80
CA ALA A 38 -5.03 0.44 -1.57
C ALA A 38 -4.78 0.81 -0.10
N SER A 39 -5.26 0.00 0.85
CA SER A 39 -5.02 0.18 2.28
C SER A 39 -3.59 -0.15 2.69
N THR A 40 -3.00 -1.24 2.18
CA THR A 40 -1.64 -1.66 2.54
C THR A 40 -0.56 -0.83 1.86
N LEU A 41 -0.78 -0.37 0.62
CA LEU A 41 0.17 0.52 -0.07
C LEU A 41 0.35 1.85 0.67
N ARG A 42 -0.71 2.34 1.31
CA ARG A 42 -0.69 3.58 2.08
C ARG A 42 -0.30 3.39 3.55
N SER A 43 -0.19 2.16 4.03
CA SER A 43 0.20 1.90 5.41
C SER A 43 1.72 2.05 5.52
N SER A 44 2.12 3.13 6.18
CA SER A 44 3.50 3.36 6.58
C SER A 44 3.58 3.38 8.09
N GLY A 45 4.63 2.81 8.67
CA GLY A 45 4.78 2.75 10.12
C GLY A 45 6.23 2.59 10.55
N VAL A 46 6.56 3.16 11.70
CA VAL A 46 7.89 3.03 12.32
C VAL A 46 7.87 1.91 13.34
N TYR A 47 8.85 1.05 13.26
CA TYR A 47 9.09 -0.07 14.19
C TYR A 47 10.48 0.10 14.81
N GLU A 48 10.77 -0.69 15.85
CA GLU A 48 11.98 -0.55 16.66
C GLU A 48 13.29 -0.48 15.85
N ASN A 49 13.36 -1.15 14.70
CA ASN A 49 14.58 -1.28 13.90
C ASN A 49 14.43 -0.85 12.43
N GLY A 50 13.29 -0.27 12.05
CA GLY A 50 13.02 0.06 10.65
C GLY A 50 11.67 0.71 10.39
N VAL A 51 11.47 1.13 9.15
CA VAL A 51 10.21 1.67 8.65
C VAL A 51 9.57 0.66 7.72
N VAL A 52 8.28 0.42 7.84
CA VAL A 52 7.51 -0.33 6.85
C VAL A 52 6.78 0.66 5.98
N THR A 53 6.89 0.50 4.67
CA THR A 53 6.20 1.32 3.66
C THR A 53 5.92 0.47 2.43
N GLU A 54 4.78 0.66 1.77
CA GLU A 54 4.40 -0.06 0.54
C GLU A 54 4.48 -1.60 0.68
N GLY A 55 4.30 -2.15 1.88
CA GLY A 55 4.44 -3.58 2.17
C GLY A 55 5.88 -4.10 2.28
N GLU A 56 6.87 -3.22 2.25
CA GLU A 56 8.30 -3.53 2.39
C GLU A 56 8.86 -3.02 3.72
N VAL A 57 9.69 -3.82 4.37
CA VAL A 57 10.44 -3.41 5.58
C VAL A 57 11.79 -2.82 5.16
N ILE A 58 12.04 -1.58 5.55
CA ILE A 58 13.30 -0.86 5.37
C ILE A 58 13.98 -0.74 6.72
N LEU A 59 15.08 -1.48 6.92
CA LEU A 59 15.84 -1.42 8.18
C LEU A 59 16.63 -0.12 8.25
N PHE A 60 16.73 0.49 9.44
CA PHE A 60 17.52 1.71 9.64
C PHE A 60 19.00 1.56 9.26
N LYS A 61 19.53 0.34 9.33
CA LYS A 61 20.92 0.03 8.95
C LYS A 61 21.17 0.24 7.46
N ASP A 62 20.15 0.03 6.63
CA ASP A 62 20.26 0.06 5.16
C ASP A 62 20.01 1.47 4.60
N ILE A 63 19.54 2.39 5.44
CA ILE A 63 19.32 3.79 5.10
C ILE A 63 20.66 4.52 5.06
N SER A 64 21.02 5.05 3.89
CA SER A 64 22.22 5.85 3.64
C SER A 64 21.97 7.35 3.73
N ARG A 65 20.72 7.79 3.57
CA ARG A 65 20.29 9.19 3.72
C ARG A 65 18.84 9.26 4.15
N ALA A 66 18.51 10.19 5.04
CA ALA A 66 17.14 10.48 5.42
C ALA A 66 16.96 12.00 5.51
N GLY A 67 15.90 12.53 4.90
CA GLY A 67 15.64 13.96 4.90
C GLY A 67 14.20 14.31 4.55
N LYS A 68 13.85 15.58 4.73
CA LYS A 68 12.62 16.14 4.20
C LYS A 68 12.81 16.37 2.70
N THR A 69 11.78 16.16 1.88
CA THR A 69 11.85 16.45 0.43
C THR A 69 12.25 17.91 0.21
N SER A 70 13.44 18.15 -0.34
CA SER A 70 13.97 19.51 -0.55
C SER A 70 14.09 19.92 -2.02
N THR A 71 13.62 19.09 -2.96
CA THR A 71 13.72 19.40 -4.39
C THR A 71 12.61 20.33 -4.87
N SER A 72 12.91 21.65 -4.86
CA SER A 72 12.52 22.69 -5.84
C SER A 72 11.08 22.76 -6.40
N GLY A 73 10.11 22.16 -5.73
CA GLY A 73 8.72 22.10 -6.21
C GLY A 73 7.76 21.68 -5.11
N GLU A 74 7.89 22.28 -3.93
CA GLU A 74 6.99 22.06 -2.79
C GLU A 74 5.53 22.21 -3.22
N ILE A 75 4.82 21.09 -3.29
CA ILE A 75 3.39 21.10 -3.07
C ILE A 75 3.23 21.35 -1.57
N ARG A 76 3.04 22.63 -1.22
CA ARG A 76 2.79 23.07 0.16
C ARG A 76 1.73 22.17 0.80
N GLY A 77 2.10 21.44 1.85
CA GLY A 77 1.18 20.64 2.67
C GLY A 77 1.41 19.13 2.66
N GLU A 78 2.34 18.59 1.87
CA GLU A 78 2.65 17.14 1.92
C GLU A 78 3.75 16.82 2.95
N CYS A 79 3.43 15.98 3.95
CA CYS A 79 4.34 15.55 5.00
C CYS A 79 5.21 14.36 4.55
N ILE A 80 6.17 14.60 3.66
CA ILE A 80 6.97 13.53 3.03
C ILE A 80 8.38 13.42 3.64
N VAL A 81 8.82 12.19 3.89
CA VAL A 81 10.22 11.81 4.15
C VAL A 81 10.81 11.16 2.92
N GLU A 82 11.99 11.63 2.51
CA GLU A 82 12.84 10.96 1.53
C GLU A 82 13.90 10.11 2.24
N LEU A 83 13.91 8.82 1.94
CA LEU A 83 14.90 7.84 2.42
C LEU A 83 15.70 7.32 1.24
N GLU A 84 17.02 7.45 1.28
CA GLU A 84 17.92 6.76 0.35
C GLU A 84 18.32 5.42 0.98
N VAL A 85 17.96 4.33 0.31
CA VAL A 85 18.21 2.97 0.78
C VAL A 85 19.28 2.31 -0.09
N SER A 86 20.29 1.77 0.57
CA SER A 86 21.42 1.11 -0.09
C SER A 86 20.91 -0.03 -1.00
N GLY A 87 21.17 0.09 -2.30
CA GLY A 87 20.78 -0.91 -3.30
C GLY A 87 19.32 -0.86 -3.76
N LYS A 88 18.46 -0.03 -3.16
CA LYS A 88 17.05 0.15 -3.56
C LYS A 88 16.72 1.55 -4.06
N GLY A 89 17.64 2.50 -3.91
CA GLY A 89 17.48 3.88 -4.35
C GLY A 89 16.63 4.71 -3.40
N THR A 90 16.12 5.85 -3.89
CA THR A 90 15.33 6.79 -3.10
C THR A 90 13.88 6.35 -2.98
N ARG A 91 13.38 6.32 -1.74
CA ARG A 91 11.99 6.06 -1.38
C ARG A 91 11.38 7.31 -0.77
N ARG A 92 10.12 7.56 -1.11
CA ARG A 92 9.33 8.68 -0.57
C ARG A 92 8.20 8.10 0.27
N ILE A 93 8.12 8.52 1.52
CA ILE A 93 7.09 8.07 2.45
C ILE A 93 6.27 9.29 2.85
N SER A 94 4.96 9.23 2.61
CA SER A 94 4.01 10.27 3.02
C SER A 94 3.41 9.94 4.37
N TYR A 95 3.38 10.92 5.27
CA TYR A 95 2.77 10.84 6.59
C TYR A 95 1.51 11.70 6.65
N ALA A 96 0.64 11.41 7.63
CA ALA A 96 -0.58 12.19 7.83
C ALA A 96 -0.26 13.59 8.35
N ASP A 97 0.70 13.69 9.26
CA ASP A 97 1.02 14.91 9.99
C ASP A 97 2.54 15.18 10.04
N GLU A 98 2.90 16.46 10.25
CA GLU A 98 4.30 16.88 10.38
C GLU A 98 4.97 16.32 11.63
N ASP A 99 4.20 16.14 12.71
CA ASP A 99 4.68 15.58 13.98
C ASP A 99 5.07 14.10 13.82
N GLU A 100 4.27 13.31 13.09
CA GLU A 100 4.60 11.91 12.78
C GLU A 100 5.88 11.84 11.95
N ARG A 101 5.96 12.65 10.88
CA ARG A 101 7.14 12.75 10.01
C ARG A 101 8.40 13.06 10.82
N ASP A 102 8.33 14.05 11.70
CA ASP A 102 9.48 14.53 12.46
C ASP A 102 9.87 13.53 13.56
N ALA A 103 8.91 12.83 14.18
CA ALA A 103 9.18 11.72 15.09
C ALA A 103 9.90 10.55 14.38
N VAL A 104 9.51 10.21 13.14
CA VAL A 104 10.19 9.19 12.34
C VAL A 104 11.64 9.58 12.07
N LEU A 105 11.86 10.81 11.62
CA LEU A 105 13.20 11.32 11.35
C LEU A 105 14.06 11.29 12.62
N GLN A 106 13.50 11.69 13.77
CA GLN A 106 14.20 11.60 15.05
C GLN A 106 14.55 10.16 15.43
N ALA A 107 13.65 9.18 15.21
CA ALA A 107 13.94 7.77 15.47
C ALA A 107 15.09 7.26 14.58
N ILE A 108 15.07 7.62 13.29
CA ILE A 108 16.14 7.27 12.34
C ILE A 108 17.46 7.90 12.77
N PHE A 109 17.48 9.19 13.10
CA PHE A 109 18.70 9.89 13.53
C PHE A 109 19.19 9.42 14.91
N GLY A 110 18.28 9.03 15.81
CA GLY A 110 18.64 8.41 17.09
C GLY A 110 19.39 7.09 16.90
N PHE A 111 19.00 6.29 15.90
CA PHE A 111 19.69 5.03 15.56
C PHE A 111 20.95 5.25 14.71
N ARG A 112 20.91 6.24 13.81
CA ARG A 112 21.96 6.59 12.84
C ARG A 112 22.25 8.10 12.87
N PRO A 113 22.97 8.59 13.91
CA PRO A 113 23.24 10.03 14.06
C PRO A 113 24.12 10.60 12.94
N GLN A 114 24.86 9.73 12.25
CA GLN A 114 25.68 10.09 11.08
C GLN A 114 24.87 10.64 9.90
N LEU A 115 23.56 10.38 9.87
CA LEU A 115 22.65 10.84 8.81
C LEU A 115 22.11 12.25 9.05
N GLN A 116 22.40 12.86 10.20
CA GLN A 116 21.90 14.19 10.57
C GLN A 116 22.69 15.34 9.90
N HIS A 117 23.73 15.01 9.12
CA HIS A 117 24.65 15.96 8.49
C HIS A 117 24.54 15.99 6.96
#